data_AF-A0A9X1MTE3-F1
#
_entry.id   AF-A0A9X1MTE3-F1
#
_cell.length_a   1.000
_cell.length_b   1.000
_cell.length_c   1.000
_cell.angle_alpha   90.00
_cell.angle_beta   90.00
_cell.angle_gamma   90.00
#
_symmetry.space_group_name_H-M   'P 1'
#
loop_
_entity.id
_entity.type
_entity.pdbx_description
1 polymer ?
#
loop_
_entity_poly.entity_id
_entity_poly.type
_entity_poly.pdbx_seq_one_letter_code
_entity_poly.pdbx_strand_id
1 'polypeptide(L)'
;MSRREQIEALLADDPNDAFLLYGLAMEYRKEGAYDEALTRFDQLIQQSPPYVAAFFMAGQMLAEAGRVNDARTWLRNGIEEAQRQGNGHAASEMSELLMTLGQMGE
;
A
#
# COMPACT_ATOMS: atom_id res chain seq x y z
N MET A 1 15.82 17.82 -9.72
CA MET A 1 14.48 17.26 -9.50
C MET A 1 14.64 15.76 -9.35
N SER A 2 14.42 15.27 -8.13
CA SER A 2 14.31 13.85 -7.83
C SER A 2 13.00 13.30 -8.41
N ARG A 3 12.93 11.98 -8.61
CA ARG A 3 11.73 11.32 -9.14
C ARG A 3 10.49 11.65 -8.33
N ARG A 4 10.62 11.70 -6.99
CA ARG A 4 9.57 12.16 -6.07
C ARG A 4 9.06 13.56 -6.40
N GLU A 5 9.94 14.55 -6.50
CA GLU A 5 9.54 15.95 -6.78
C GLU A 5 8.81 16.08 -8.13
N GLN A 6 9.21 15.28 -9.12
CA GLN A 6 8.51 15.25 -10.41
C GLN A 6 7.10 14.68 -10.27
N ILE A 7 6.92 13.61 -9.51
CA ILE A 7 5.61 13.01 -9.26
C ILE A 7 4.72 13.96 -8.46
N GLU A 8 5.25 14.64 -7.44
CA GLU A 8 4.49 15.64 -6.66
C GLU A 8 4.02 16.82 -7.51
N ALA A 9 4.85 17.29 -8.44
CA ALA A 9 4.46 18.34 -9.38
C ALA A 9 3.34 17.88 -10.33
N LEU A 10 3.34 16.62 -10.76
CA LEU A 10 2.27 16.05 -11.59
C LEU A 10 0.97 15.86 -10.79
N LEU A 11 1.07 15.43 -9.53
CA LEU A 11 -0.07 15.32 -8.62
C LEU A 11 -0.71 16.68 -8.27
N ALA A 12 0.00 17.79 -8.48
CA ALA A 12 -0.60 19.11 -8.32
C ALA A 12 -1.68 19.40 -9.38
N ASP A 13 -1.57 18.78 -10.56
CA ASP A 13 -2.55 18.87 -11.64
C ASP A 13 -3.66 17.81 -11.45
N ASP A 14 -3.29 16.57 -11.18
CA ASP A 14 -4.23 15.48 -10.86
C ASP A 14 -3.90 14.80 -9.50
N PRO A 15 -4.50 15.26 -8.39
CA PRO A 15 -4.13 14.79 -7.05
C PRO A 15 -4.63 13.38 -6.72
N ASN A 16 -5.48 12.78 -7.56
CA ASN A 16 -6.06 11.47 -7.34
C ASN A 16 -5.55 10.41 -8.32
N ASP A 17 -4.58 10.75 -9.17
CA ASP A 17 -4.00 9.79 -10.10
C ASP A 17 -3.37 8.62 -9.33
N ALA A 18 -3.99 7.45 -9.45
CA ALA A 18 -3.59 6.27 -8.69
C ALA A 18 -2.17 5.82 -9.03
N PHE A 19 -1.73 6.00 -10.27
CA PHE A 19 -0.40 5.59 -10.69
C PHE A 19 0.67 6.51 -10.09
N LEU A 20 0.42 7.82 -10.08
CA LEU A 20 1.31 8.81 -9.47
C LEU A 20 1.34 8.68 -7.94
N LEU A 21 0.19 8.53 -7.28
CA LEU A 21 0.13 8.30 -5.83
C LEU A 21 0.90 7.03 -5.43
N TYR A 22 0.72 5.95 -6.18
CA TYR A 22 1.43 4.70 -5.95
C TYR A 22 2.94 4.86 -6.18
N GLY A 23 3.33 5.50 -7.28
CA GLY A 23 4.72 5.80 -7.58
C GLY A 23 5.38 6.64 -6.48
N LEU A 24 4.67 7.65 -5.97
CA LEU A 24 5.15 8.49 -4.88
C LEU A 24 5.32 7.69 -3.57
N ALA A 25 4.35 6.82 -3.24
CA ALA A 25 4.45 5.93 -2.08
C ALA A 25 5.69 5.03 -2.15
N MET A 26 6.01 4.51 -3.34
CA MET A 26 7.20 3.69 -3.55
C MET A 26 8.51 4.48 -3.40
N GLU A 27 8.54 5.73 -3.84
CA GLU A 27 9.73 6.59 -3.63
C GLU A 27 9.92 6.87 -2.13
N TYR A 28 8.86 7.20 -1.40
CA TYR A 28 8.94 7.35 0.06
C TYR A 28 9.38 6.06 0.77
N ARG A 29 8.91 4.89 0.35
CA ARG A 29 9.39 3.60 0.88
C ARG A 29 10.90 3.43 0.68
N LYS A 30 11.44 3.79 -0.49
CA LYS A 30 12.89 3.72 -0.78
C LYS A 30 13.70 4.67 0.11
N GLU A 31 13.11 5.81 0.46
CA GLU A 31 13.71 6.81 1.35
C GLU A 31 13.59 6.42 2.84
N GLY A 32 12.89 5.33 3.17
CA GLY A 32 12.60 4.92 4.56
C GLY A 32 11.50 5.76 5.22
N ALA A 33 10.87 6.65 4.45
CA ALA A 33 9.80 7.54 4.87
C ALA A 33 8.45 6.79 4.90
N TYR A 34 8.34 5.80 5.78
CA TYR A 34 7.20 4.88 5.80
C TYR A 34 5.86 5.57 6.10
N ASP A 35 5.85 6.62 6.92
CA ASP A 35 4.62 7.35 7.29
C ASP A 35 4.06 8.16 6.11
N GLU A 36 4.94 8.85 5.37
CA GLU A 36 4.57 9.55 4.14
C GLU A 36 4.09 8.56 3.06
N ALA A 37 4.76 7.41 2.93
CA ALA A 37 4.32 6.35 2.02
C ALA A 37 2.92 5.83 2.39
N LEU A 38 2.65 5.58 3.68
CA LEU A 38 1.33 5.16 4.15
C LEU A 38 0.26 6.18 3.83
N THR A 39 0.55 7.47 3.97
CA THR A 39 -0.40 8.53 3.64
C THR A 39 -0.83 8.44 2.18
N ARG A 40 0.09 8.15 1.26
CA ARG A 40 -0.24 7.98 -0.17
C ARG A 40 -0.99 6.67 -0.43
N PHE A 41 -0.65 5.59 0.26
CA PHE A 41 -1.44 4.35 0.20
C PHE A 41 -2.86 4.52 0.76
N ASP A 42 -3.03 5.34 1.80
CA ASP A 42 -4.36 5.67 2.33
C ASP A 42 -5.21 6.37 1.27
N GLN A 43 -4.65 7.39 0.61
CA GLN A 43 -5.35 8.07 -0.49
C GLN A 43 -5.80 7.11 -1.60
N LEU A 44 -4.99 6.10 -1.91
CA LEU A 44 -5.31 5.07 -2.91
C LEU A 44 -6.47 4.15 -2.49
N ILE A 45 -6.57 3.79 -1.21
CA ILE A 45 -7.64 2.93 -0.72
C ILE A 45 -8.95 3.69 -0.46
N GLN A 46 -8.89 5.02 -0.33
CA GLN A 46 -10.07 5.88 -0.26
C GLN A 46 -10.70 6.14 -1.65
N GLN A 47 -10.03 5.73 -2.74
CA GLN A 47 -10.61 5.85 -4.09
C GLN A 47 -11.79 4.89 -4.28
N SER A 48 -12.61 5.17 -5.30
CA SER A 48 -13.74 4.31 -5.65
C SER A 48 -13.63 3.87 -7.12
N PRO A 49 -13.32 2.58 -7.40
CA PRO A 49 -13.05 1.51 -6.43
C PRO A 49 -11.68 1.65 -5.73
N PRO A 50 -11.52 1.11 -4.51
CA PRO A 50 -10.25 1.14 -3.80
C PRO A 50 -9.14 0.43 -4.55
N TYR A 51 -7.93 1.00 -4.56
CA TYR A 51 -6.81 0.39 -5.25
C TYR A 51 -6.23 -0.81 -4.48
N VAL A 52 -6.66 -2.02 -4.84
CA VAL A 52 -6.33 -3.26 -4.10
C VAL A 52 -4.82 -3.46 -3.89
N ALA A 53 -3.99 -3.11 -4.90
CA ALA A 53 -2.55 -3.28 -4.80
C ALA A 53 -1.88 -2.36 -3.75
N ALA A 54 -2.55 -1.25 -3.35
CA ALA A 54 -2.06 -0.40 -2.27
C ALA A 54 -2.02 -1.14 -0.94
N PHE A 55 -3.01 -1.99 -0.65
CA PHE A 55 -3.06 -2.75 0.61
C PHE A 55 -1.90 -3.73 0.75
N PHE A 56 -1.60 -4.46 -0.33
CA PHE A 56 -0.49 -5.42 -0.35
C PHE A 56 0.86 -4.72 -0.15
N MET A 57 1.07 -3.60 -0.84
CA MET A 57 2.31 -2.84 -0.74
C MET A 57 2.48 -2.16 0.62
N ALA A 58 1.41 -1.58 1.17
CA ALA A 58 1.42 -1.04 2.52
C ALA A 58 1.73 -2.14 3.55
N GLY A 59 1.12 -3.32 3.40
CA GLY A 59 1.40 -4.48 4.26
C GLY A 59 2.86 -4.92 4.23
N GLN A 60 3.44 -5.09 3.03
CA GLN A 60 4.87 -5.42 2.89
C GLN A 60 5.77 -4.36 3.53
N MET A 61 5.50 -3.09 3.23
CA MET A 61 6.30 -1.98 3.74
C MET A 61 6.23 -1.87 5.27
N LEU A 62 5.04 -2.02 5.85
CA LEU A 62 4.85 -2.01 7.29
C LEU A 62 5.59 -3.18 7.96
N ALA A 63 5.59 -4.35 7.34
CA ALA A 63 6.38 -5.48 7.82
C ALA A 63 7.89 -5.20 7.80
N GLU A 64 8.40 -4.63 6.71
CA GLU A 64 9.79 -4.18 6.61
C GLU A 64 10.15 -3.12 7.67
N ALA A 65 9.21 -2.24 8.00
CA ALA A 65 9.34 -1.24 9.05
C ALA A 65 9.21 -1.81 10.48
N GLY A 66 9.03 -3.13 10.64
CA GLY A 66 8.80 -3.79 11.94
C GLY A 66 7.40 -3.54 12.54
N ARG A 67 6.52 -2.85 11.82
CA ARG A 67 5.14 -2.54 12.21
C ARG A 67 4.19 -3.68 11.84
N VAL A 68 4.51 -4.88 12.33
CA VAL A 68 3.81 -6.12 11.95
C VAL A 68 2.30 -6.07 12.25
N ASN A 69 1.90 -5.47 13.37
CA ASN A 69 0.47 -5.36 13.71
C ASN A 69 -0.31 -4.49 12.71
N ASP A 70 0.26 -3.36 12.28
CA ASP A 70 -0.34 -2.52 11.25
C ASP A 70 -0.38 -3.26 9.91
N ALA A 71 0.71 -3.94 9.53
CA ALA A 71 0.78 -4.73 8.30
C ALA A 71 -0.37 -5.75 8.22
N ARG A 72 -0.63 -6.46 9.32
CA ARG A 72 -1.72 -7.45 9.40
C ARG A 72 -3.09 -6.81 9.21
N THR A 73 -3.31 -5.62 9.78
CA THR A 73 -4.58 -4.89 9.61
C THR A 73 -4.78 -4.47 8.16
N TRP A 74 -3.75 -3.90 7.53
CA TRP A 74 -3.79 -3.52 6.11
C TRP A 74 -4.06 -4.69 5.19
N LEU A 75 -3.39 -5.82 5.40
CA LEU A 75 -3.58 -7.03 4.59
C LEU A 75 -4.99 -7.62 4.75
N ARG A 76 -5.53 -7.65 5.97
CA ARG A 76 -6.91 -8.13 6.20
C ARG A 76 -7.94 -7.30 5.44
N ASN A 77 -7.87 -5.97 5.58
CA ASN A 77 -8.76 -5.06 4.85
C ASN A 77 -8.61 -5.22 3.33
N GLY A 78 -7.35 -5.36 2.87
CA GLY A 78 -7.06 -5.57 1.46
C GLY A 78 -7.62 -6.89 0.91
N ILE A 79 -7.58 -7.98 1.67
CA ILE A 79 -8.15 -9.27 1.28
C ILE A 79 -9.67 -9.13 1.09
N GLU A 80 -10.36 -8.48 2.03
CA GLU A 80 -11.80 -8.24 1.92
C GLU A 80 -12.13 -7.41 0.67
N GLU A 81 -11.40 -6.32 0.45
CA GLU A 81 -11.60 -5.44 -0.70
C GLU A 81 -11.27 -6.14 -2.03
N ALA A 82 -10.20 -6.91 -2.08
CA ALA A 82 -9.85 -7.74 -3.22
C ALA A 82 -10.94 -8.74 -3.56
N GLN A 83 -11.50 -9.42 -2.56
CA GLN A 83 -12.61 -10.36 -2.74
C GLN A 83 -13.87 -9.67 -3.26
N ARG A 84 -14.20 -8.48 -2.72
CA ARG A 84 -15.34 -7.66 -3.19
C ARG A 84 -15.20 -7.26 -4.65
N GLN A 85 -13.97 -6.96 -5.09
CA GLN A 85 -13.67 -6.62 -6.48
C GLN A 85 -13.43 -7.85 -7.37
N GLY A 86 -13.54 -9.07 -6.85
CA GLY A 86 -13.29 -10.32 -7.60
C GLY A 86 -11.81 -10.57 -7.92
N ASN A 87 -10.89 -9.86 -7.27
CA ASN A 87 -9.45 -9.99 -7.45
C ASN A 87 -8.87 -11.10 -6.55
N GLY A 88 -9.18 -12.35 -6.89
CA GLY A 88 -8.73 -13.51 -6.13
C GLY A 88 -7.20 -13.66 -6.09
N HIS A 89 -6.48 -13.18 -7.10
CA HIS A 89 -5.02 -13.23 -7.12
C HIS A 89 -4.43 -12.33 -6.03
N ALA A 90 -4.87 -11.06 -5.96
CA ALA A 90 -4.40 -10.15 -4.92
C ALA A 90 -4.81 -10.61 -3.51
N ALA A 91 -6.01 -11.18 -3.35
CA ALA A 91 -6.45 -11.75 -2.08
C ALA A 91 -5.52 -12.89 -1.61
N SER A 92 -5.10 -13.78 -2.52
CA SER A 92 -4.18 -14.87 -2.21
C SER A 92 -2.80 -14.37 -1.81
N GLU A 93 -2.22 -13.43 -2.55
CA GLU A 93 -0.91 -12.82 -2.25
C GLU A 93 -0.91 -12.15 -0.87
N MET A 94 -1.97 -11.40 -0.55
CA MET A 94 -2.10 -10.76 0.75
C MET A 94 -2.32 -11.76 1.89
N SER A 95 -3.06 -12.84 1.64
CA SER A 95 -3.28 -13.91 2.61
C SER A 95 -1.98 -14.65 2.93
N GLU A 96 -1.17 -14.96 1.91
CA GLU A 96 0.13 -15.60 2.10
C GLU A 96 1.05 -14.73 2.96
N LEU A 97 1.18 -13.44 2.65
CA LEU A 97 1.95 -12.51 3.45
C LEU A 97 1.39 -12.39 4.89
N LEU A 98 0.07 -12.37 5.06
CA LEU A 98 -0.53 -12.31 6.39
C LEU A 98 -0.20 -13.56 7.23
N MET A 99 -0.14 -14.74 6.60
CA MET A 99 0.25 -15.98 7.28
C MET A 99 1.72 -15.96 7.70
N THR A 100 2.64 -15.51 6.83
CA THR A 100 4.06 -15.43 7.17
C THR A 100 4.30 -14.47 8.34
N LEU A 101 3.62 -13.33 8.37
CA LEU A 101 3.69 -12.38 9.49
C LEU A 101 3.09 -12.92 10.79
N GLY A 102 2.11 -13.83 10.71
CA GLY A 102 1.55 -14.51 11.88
C GLY A 102 2.57 -15.42 12.57
N GLN A 103 3.43 -16.08 11.79
CA GLN A 103 4.47 -16.98 12.31
C GLN A 103 5.68 -16.25 12.90
N MET A 104 5.90 -14.98 12.52
CA MET A 104 7.01 -14.17 13.06
C MET A 104 6.75 -13.61 14.47
N GLY A 105 5.52 -13.72 14.97
CA GLY A 105 5.10 -13.15 16.26
C GLY A 105 4.90 -14.17 17.38
N GLU A 106 5.25 -15.44 17.17
CA GLU A 106 5.15 -16.53 18.17
C GLU A 106 6.52 -16.98 18.69
#